data_AF-C7MTN3-F1
#
_entry.id   AF-C7MTN3-F1
#
_cell.length_a   1.000
_cell.length_b   1.000
_cell.length_c   1.000
_cell.angle_alpha   90.00
_cell.angle_beta   90.00
_cell.angle_gamma   90.00
#
_symmetry.space_group_name_H-M   'P 1'
#
loop_
_entity.id
_entity.type
_entity.pdbx_description
1 polymer ?
#
loop_
_entity_poly.entity_id
_entity_poly.type
_entity_poly.pdbx_seq_one_letter_code
_entity_poly.pdbx_strand_id
1 'polypeptide(L)'
;MTTDDPQGLIKMMDDCLRRSFGIDPERDHDEVCALATTGYVVSCWRNTVVEDIHSGGFVPTARRGSYARDGIPDRDMLRLNVATWRQIRPHVHPEGIDVIAVRALLRDKHRPIVLGSNTFTCGELFAGTWTKLVWHLNEGAWLPLHLKDRFGGDEAATMRYYAVCGGSYASDWFGNPWWESAITASARQNPPPRADDLELALHAPNQLDDDAIGWLVSAKRSPLFNEAIHAWKAGRGVDATDLAPGLWFPPGVPELPERLR
;
A
#
# COMPACT_ATOMS: atom_id res chain seq x y z
N MET A 1 -20.31 -17.24 4.25
CA MET A 1 -19.85 -17.04 5.64
C MET A 1 -20.70 -15.93 6.22
N THR A 2 -21.58 -16.27 7.16
CA THR A 2 -22.39 -15.30 7.90
C THR A 2 -21.49 -14.53 8.88
N THR A 3 -21.81 -13.27 9.11
CA THR A 3 -21.10 -12.25 9.89
C THR A 3 -20.99 -12.52 11.41
N ASP A 4 -21.21 -13.76 11.87
CA ASP A 4 -21.56 -14.04 13.28
C ASP A 4 -20.46 -14.72 14.10
N ASP A 5 -19.26 -14.96 13.54
CA ASP A 5 -18.13 -15.54 14.28
C ASP A 5 -16.83 -14.71 14.16
N PRO A 6 -16.72 -13.62 14.95
CA PRO A 6 -15.52 -12.80 15.00
C PRO A 6 -14.24 -13.59 15.33
N GLN A 7 -14.33 -14.58 16.21
CA GLN A 7 -13.17 -15.36 16.67
C GLN A 7 -12.69 -16.33 15.58
N GLY A 8 -13.61 -16.97 14.86
CA GLY A 8 -13.30 -17.76 13.68
C GLY A 8 -12.60 -16.94 12.59
N LEU A 9 -13.04 -15.69 12.36
CA LEU A 9 -12.40 -14.77 11.42
C LEU A 9 -10.99 -14.37 11.86
N ILE A 10 -10.80 -14.04 13.15
CA ILE A 10 -9.48 -13.74 13.71
C ILE A 10 -8.53 -14.91 13.52
N LYS A 11 -8.95 -16.11 13.92
CA LYS A 11 -8.15 -17.33 13.74
C LYS A 11 -7.78 -17.58 12.28
N MET A 12 -8.72 -17.36 11.35
CA MET A 12 -8.45 -17.51 9.92
C MET A 12 -7.38 -16.54 9.42
N MET A 13 -7.38 -15.29 9.88
CA MET A 13 -6.35 -14.30 9.51
C MET A 13 -4.99 -14.69 10.08
N ASP A 14 -4.96 -15.10 11.34
CA ASP A 14 -3.81 -15.64 12.04
C ASP A 14 -3.18 -16.84 11.31
N ASP A 15 -4.00 -17.81 10.93
CA ASP A 15 -3.58 -18.99 10.16
C ASP A 15 -3.06 -18.57 8.79
N CYS A 16 -3.66 -17.56 8.14
CA CYS A 16 -3.18 -17.03 6.87
C CYS A 16 -1.81 -16.34 7.01
N LEU A 17 -1.61 -15.53 8.04
CA LEU A 17 -0.31 -14.90 8.34
C LEU A 17 0.79 -15.94 8.53
N ARG A 18 0.52 -16.96 9.36
CA ARG A 18 1.49 -18.03 9.64
C ARG A 18 1.75 -18.91 8.43
N ARG A 19 0.69 -19.37 7.76
CA ARG A 19 0.83 -20.39 6.71
C ARG A 19 1.15 -19.83 5.33
N SER A 20 0.64 -18.66 4.96
CA SER A 20 0.86 -18.06 3.63
C SER A 20 2.08 -17.13 3.58
N PHE A 21 2.50 -16.61 4.74
CA PHE A 21 3.58 -15.62 4.84
C PHE A 21 4.68 -16.01 5.82
N GLY A 22 4.49 -17.00 6.71
CA GLY A 22 5.51 -17.36 7.70
C GLY A 22 5.68 -16.29 8.77
N ILE A 23 4.61 -15.55 9.06
CA ILE A 23 4.57 -14.43 10.00
C ILE A 23 3.68 -14.83 11.18
N ASP A 24 4.25 -14.87 12.38
CA ASP A 24 3.49 -15.08 13.60
C ASP A 24 2.96 -13.74 14.13
N PRO A 25 1.64 -13.47 14.10
CA PRO A 25 1.11 -12.16 14.46
C PRO A 25 1.40 -11.71 15.89
N GLU A 26 1.71 -12.65 16.78
CA GLU A 26 2.04 -12.39 18.19
C GLU A 26 3.54 -12.16 18.44
N ARG A 27 4.39 -12.42 17.45
CA ARG A 27 5.87 -12.31 17.58
C ARG A 27 6.47 -11.34 16.59
N ASP A 28 5.93 -11.30 15.37
CA ASP A 28 6.45 -10.56 14.23
C ASP A 28 5.68 -9.25 14.02
N HIS A 29 5.44 -8.52 15.11
CA HIS A 29 4.59 -7.33 15.12
C HIS A 29 5.00 -6.27 14.09
N ASP A 30 6.30 -6.06 13.88
CA ASP A 30 6.79 -5.09 12.90
C ASP A 30 6.45 -5.47 11.46
N GLU A 31 6.51 -6.77 11.14
CA GLU A 31 6.18 -7.30 9.82
C GLU A 31 4.67 -7.25 9.57
N VAL A 32 3.86 -7.55 10.59
CA VAL A 32 2.40 -7.35 10.55
C VAL A 32 2.08 -5.88 10.31
N CYS A 33 2.71 -4.96 11.05
CA CYS A 33 2.49 -3.52 10.88
C CYS A 33 2.91 -3.04 9.49
N ALA A 34 4.01 -3.57 8.96
CA ALA A 34 4.50 -3.22 7.63
C ALA A 34 3.52 -3.69 6.53
N LEU A 35 3.08 -4.94 6.59
CA LEU A 35 2.07 -5.48 5.68
C LEU A 35 0.72 -4.75 5.80
N ALA A 36 0.29 -4.46 7.03
CA ALA A 36 -0.96 -3.75 7.27
C ALA A 36 -0.90 -2.32 6.73
N THR A 37 0.25 -1.65 6.85
CA THR A 37 0.47 -0.34 6.22
C THR A 37 0.30 -0.45 4.71
N THR A 38 0.87 -1.48 4.07
CA THR A 38 0.69 -1.74 2.63
C THR A 38 -0.78 -1.94 2.27
N GLY A 39 -1.47 -2.86 2.96
CA GLY A 39 -2.89 -3.12 2.73
C GLY A 39 -3.75 -1.88 2.94
N TYR A 40 -3.43 -1.06 3.93
CA TYR A 40 -4.17 0.15 4.24
C TYR A 40 -3.96 1.24 3.17
N VAL A 41 -2.71 1.48 2.73
CA VAL A 41 -2.43 2.40 1.60
C VAL A 41 -3.22 2.00 0.36
N VAL A 42 -3.21 0.70 0.00
CA VAL A 42 -4.00 0.19 -1.13
C VAL A 42 -5.48 0.51 -0.93
N SER A 43 -6.03 0.27 0.25
CA SER A 43 -7.44 0.53 0.55
C SER A 43 -7.82 2.01 0.45
N CYS A 44 -6.91 2.93 0.81
CA CYS A 44 -7.14 4.36 0.67
C CYS A 44 -7.19 4.82 -0.79
N TRP A 45 -6.66 4.03 -1.73
CA TRP A 45 -6.53 4.41 -3.12
C TRP A 45 -7.52 3.72 -4.04
N ARG A 46 -7.95 2.50 -3.68
CA ARG A 46 -8.95 1.74 -4.44
C ARG A 46 -10.31 2.42 -4.46
N ASN A 47 -10.92 2.43 -5.63
CA ASN A 47 -12.18 3.10 -5.97
C ASN A 47 -12.15 4.60 -5.63
N THR A 48 -11.04 5.27 -5.92
CA THR A 48 -10.88 6.72 -5.70
C THR A 48 -10.48 7.43 -6.97
N VAL A 49 -10.64 8.76 -6.96
CA VAL A 49 -10.15 9.63 -8.05
C VAL A 49 -8.66 9.44 -8.36
N VAL A 50 -7.83 8.97 -7.43
CA VAL A 50 -6.43 8.63 -7.73
C VAL A 50 -6.34 7.42 -8.67
N GLU A 51 -7.11 6.37 -8.42
CA GLU A 51 -7.16 5.18 -9.29
C GLU A 51 -7.78 5.53 -10.64
N ASP A 52 -8.83 6.35 -10.67
CA ASP A 52 -9.41 6.86 -11.92
C ASP A 52 -8.37 7.63 -12.73
N ILE A 53 -7.70 8.62 -12.14
CA ILE A 53 -6.67 9.40 -12.84
C ILE A 53 -5.53 8.51 -13.34
N HIS A 54 -5.09 7.54 -12.53
CA HIS A 54 -4.03 6.62 -12.91
C HIS A 54 -4.44 5.69 -14.07
N SER A 55 -5.70 5.24 -14.09
CA SER A 55 -6.25 4.39 -15.14
C SER A 55 -6.68 5.14 -16.42
N GLY A 56 -6.49 6.46 -16.46
CA GLY A 56 -6.78 7.31 -17.63
C GLY A 56 -8.05 8.16 -17.52
N GLY A 57 -8.61 8.31 -16.32
CA GLY A 57 -9.68 9.25 -15.98
C GLY A 57 -9.14 10.68 -15.81
N PHE A 58 -9.03 11.43 -16.90
CA PHE A 58 -8.51 12.80 -16.87
C PHE A 58 -9.62 13.85 -16.72
N VAL A 59 -9.32 14.97 -16.08
CA VAL A 59 -10.17 16.17 -15.96
C VAL A 59 -9.60 17.26 -16.88
N PRO A 60 -10.13 17.45 -18.11
CA PRO A 60 -9.55 18.36 -19.11
C PRO A 60 -9.46 19.82 -18.66
N THR A 61 -10.33 20.23 -17.73
CA THR A 61 -10.41 21.57 -17.18
C THR A 61 -9.44 21.82 -16.01
N ALA A 62 -8.73 20.79 -15.54
CA ALA A 62 -7.76 20.94 -14.45
C ALA A 62 -6.48 21.69 -14.92
N ARG A 63 -5.67 22.12 -13.95
CA ARG A 63 -4.46 22.91 -14.19
C ARG A 63 -3.43 22.06 -14.96
N ARG A 64 -2.76 22.65 -15.97
CA ARG A 64 -1.63 21.99 -16.64
C ARG A 64 -0.49 21.73 -15.66
N GLY A 65 0.12 20.55 -15.73
CA GLY A 65 1.12 20.09 -14.76
C GLY A 65 0.52 19.48 -13.49
N SER A 66 -0.80 19.29 -13.41
CA SER A 66 -1.45 18.52 -12.34
C SER A 66 -1.79 17.13 -12.82
N TYR A 67 -1.76 16.16 -11.92
CA TYR A 67 -2.15 14.79 -12.23
C TYR A 67 -3.61 14.68 -12.63
N ALA A 68 -4.49 15.53 -12.08
CA ALA A 68 -5.88 15.60 -12.51
C ALA A 68 -6.05 15.78 -14.02
N ARG A 69 -5.13 16.52 -14.68
CA ARG A 69 -5.18 16.75 -16.12
C ARG A 69 -4.30 15.80 -16.91
N ASP A 70 -3.07 15.59 -16.44
CA ASP A 70 -2.02 14.95 -17.23
C ASP A 70 -1.90 13.43 -16.93
N GLY A 71 -2.65 12.93 -15.94
CA GLY A 71 -2.58 11.56 -15.45
C GLY A 71 -1.46 11.35 -14.46
N ILE A 72 -1.44 10.18 -13.84
CA ILE A 72 -0.33 9.73 -13.01
C ILE A 72 0.38 8.58 -13.72
N PRO A 73 1.60 8.77 -14.23
CA PRO A 73 2.40 7.68 -14.79
C PRO A 73 2.70 6.59 -13.74
N ASP A 74 2.89 5.33 -14.17
CA ASP A 74 3.27 4.20 -13.29
C ASP A 74 4.43 4.53 -12.34
N ARG A 75 5.46 5.22 -12.86
CA ARG A 75 6.63 5.64 -12.07
C ARG A 75 6.25 6.58 -10.91
N ASP A 76 5.33 7.51 -11.16
CA ASP A 76 4.92 8.50 -10.18
C ASP A 76 3.93 7.90 -9.19
N MET A 77 3.08 6.97 -9.65
CA MET A 77 2.29 6.15 -8.75
C MET A 77 3.21 5.41 -7.79
N LEU A 78 4.18 4.61 -8.28
CA LEU A 78 5.11 3.88 -7.41
C LEU A 78 5.74 4.81 -6.34
N ARG A 79 6.23 5.99 -6.73
CA ARG A 79 6.78 6.98 -5.79
C ARG A 79 5.73 7.49 -4.78
N LEU A 80 4.50 7.76 -5.22
CA LEU A 80 3.38 8.12 -4.35
C LEU A 80 3.04 7.00 -3.36
N ASN A 81 3.11 5.71 -3.75
CA ASN A 81 2.83 4.58 -2.86
C ASN A 81 3.82 4.59 -1.72
N VAL A 82 5.10 4.69 -2.07
CA VAL A 82 6.22 4.70 -1.13
C VAL A 82 6.16 5.91 -0.21
N ALA A 83 5.95 7.11 -0.76
CA ALA A 83 5.85 8.33 0.02
C ALA A 83 4.68 8.27 1.02
N THR A 84 3.52 7.78 0.58
CA THR A 84 2.33 7.63 1.44
C THR A 84 2.53 6.55 2.48
N TRP A 85 3.08 5.38 2.11
CA TRP A 85 3.41 4.30 3.02
C TRP A 85 4.32 4.77 4.15
N ARG A 86 5.40 5.49 3.83
CA ARG A 86 6.36 6.01 4.83
C ARG A 86 5.73 6.97 5.83
N GLN A 87 4.75 7.75 5.38
CA GLN A 87 4.06 8.70 6.23
C GLN A 87 2.94 8.05 7.07
N ILE A 88 2.33 6.96 6.58
CA ILE A 88 1.31 6.20 7.33
C ILE A 88 1.95 5.23 8.33
N ARG A 89 3.07 4.57 8.01
CA ARG A 89 3.69 3.53 8.84
C ARG A 89 3.89 3.90 10.33
N PRO A 90 4.27 5.15 10.69
CA PRO A 90 4.40 5.56 12.09
C PRO A 90 3.09 5.56 12.90
N HIS A 91 1.94 5.52 12.22
CA HIS A 91 0.60 5.54 12.81
C HIS A 91 -0.06 4.15 12.83
N VAL A 92 0.71 3.12 12.50
CA VAL A 92 0.27 1.74 12.39
C VAL A 92 1.00 0.94 13.47
N HIS A 93 0.23 0.43 14.44
CA HIS A 93 0.72 -0.18 15.67
C HIS A 93 0.19 -1.61 15.82
N PRO A 94 0.83 -2.46 16.66
CA PRO A 94 0.36 -3.82 16.91
C PRO A 94 -1.09 -3.86 17.42
N GLU A 95 -1.49 -2.84 18.19
CA GLU A 95 -2.82 -2.75 18.80
C GLU A 95 -3.89 -2.16 17.86
N GLY A 96 -3.49 -1.48 16.77
CA GLY A 96 -4.43 -0.78 15.90
C GLY A 96 -3.82 0.31 15.02
N ILE A 97 -4.67 1.03 14.30
CA ILE A 97 -4.29 2.16 13.42
C ILE A 97 -4.76 3.46 14.07
N ASP A 98 -3.89 4.45 14.21
CA ASP A 98 -4.29 5.82 14.57
C ASP A 98 -4.99 6.49 13.37
N VAL A 99 -6.27 6.18 13.22
CA VAL A 99 -7.13 6.68 12.15
C VAL A 99 -7.22 8.21 12.16
N ILE A 100 -7.17 8.85 13.33
CA ILE A 100 -7.28 10.30 13.44
C ILE A 100 -6.02 10.97 12.89
N ALA A 101 -4.84 10.49 13.24
CA ALA A 101 -3.59 11.00 12.71
C ALA A 101 -3.45 10.74 11.21
N VAL A 102 -3.75 9.52 10.73
CA VAL A 102 -3.72 9.21 9.29
C VAL A 102 -4.70 10.09 8.52
N ARG A 103 -5.90 10.32 9.06
CA ARG A 103 -6.88 11.22 8.45
C ARG A 103 -6.37 12.66 8.39
N ALA A 104 -5.75 13.16 9.45
CA ALA A 104 -5.18 14.50 9.46
C ALA A 104 -4.08 14.62 8.38
N LEU A 105 -3.19 13.63 8.31
CA LEU A 105 -2.13 13.52 7.31
C LEU A 105 -2.68 13.53 5.87
N LEU A 106 -3.64 12.66 5.56
CA LEU A 106 -4.17 12.52 4.19
C LEU A 106 -4.99 13.72 3.73
N ARG A 107 -5.51 14.53 4.66
CA ARG A 107 -6.28 15.75 4.38
C ARG A 107 -5.43 17.01 4.31
N ASP A 108 -4.15 16.93 4.64
CA ASP A 108 -3.28 18.08 4.57
C ASP A 108 -2.84 18.34 3.12
N LYS A 109 -3.39 19.41 2.54
CA LYS A 109 -3.04 19.83 1.17
C LYS A 109 -1.61 20.36 1.06
N HIS A 110 -1.01 20.76 2.19
CA HIS A 110 0.35 21.27 2.27
C HIS A 110 1.37 20.18 2.60
N ARG A 111 0.91 18.94 2.82
CA ARG A 111 1.78 17.78 3.05
C ARG A 111 2.78 17.65 1.91
N PRO A 112 4.09 17.61 2.21
CA PRO A 112 5.10 17.45 1.18
C PRO A 112 5.16 16.01 0.68
N ILE A 113 5.35 15.86 -0.63
CA ILE A 113 5.56 14.61 -1.34
C ILE A 113 6.81 14.77 -2.20
N VAL A 114 7.79 13.91 -1.95
CA VAL A 114 9.05 13.88 -2.71
C VAL A 114 8.93 12.82 -3.80
N LEU A 115 9.03 13.25 -5.06
CA LEU A 115 9.00 12.42 -6.25
C LEU A 115 10.28 12.66 -7.07
N GLY A 116 11.21 11.71 -7.01
CA GLY A 116 12.56 11.90 -7.54
C GLY A 116 13.29 13.04 -6.83
N SER A 117 13.85 13.98 -7.59
CA SER A 117 14.54 15.16 -7.06
C SER A 117 13.62 16.34 -6.71
N ASN A 118 12.31 16.20 -6.92
CA ASN A 118 11.35 17.29 -6.77
C ASN A 118 10.46 17.08 -5.54
N THR A 119 10.12 18.19 -4.87
CA THR A 119 9.16 18.20 -3.77
C THR A 119 7.94 19.00 -4.19
N PHE A 120 6.78 18.39 -4.03
CA PHE A 120 5.47 18.99 -4.29
C PHE A 120 4.63 18.96 -3.02
N THR A 121 3.58 19.77 -2.97
CA THR A 121 2.49 19.57 -2.02
C THR A 121 1.39 18.69 -2.62
N CYS A 122 0.65 17.96 -1.79
CA CYS A 122 -0.49 17.17 -2.28
C CYS A 122 -1.54 18.01 -3.01
N GLY A 123 -1.78 19.25 -2.55
CA GLY A 123 -2.72 20.17 -3.19
C GLY A 123 -2.29 20.61 -4.59
N GLU A 124 -0.98 20.66 -4.86
CA GLU A 124 -0.45 20.97 -6.20
C GLU A 124 -0.61 19.80 -7.15
N LEU A 125 -0.23 18.58 -6.71
CA LEU A 125 -0.32 17.37 -7.53
C LEU A 125 -1.76 17.07 -7.96
N PHE A 126 -2.71 17.26 -7.05
CA PHE A 126 -4.14 16.99 -7.27
C PHE A 126 -4.97 18.27 -7.43
N ALA A 127 -4.35 19.34 -7.94
CA ALA A 127 -5.06 20.59 -8.20
C ALA A 127 -6.28 20.36 -9.11
N GLY A 128 -7.45 20.82 -8.70
CA GLY A 128 -8.72 20.62 -9.42
C GLY A 128 -9.50 19.37 -9.03
N THR A 129 -8.86 18.36 -8.43
CA THR A 129 -9.54 17.15 -7.90
C THR A 129 -9.41 16.99 -6.39
N TRP A 130 -8.63 17.86 -5.73
CA TRP A 130 -8.34 17.80 -4.30
C TRP A 130 -9.56 17.56 -3.41
N THR A 131 -10.67 18.28 -3.63
CA THR A 131 -11.89 18.10 -2.83
C THR A 131 -12.47 16.69 -2.95
N LYS A 132 -12.49 16.12 -4.16
CA LYS A 132 -12.98 14.76 -4.40
C LYS A 132 -12.02 13.73 -3.81
N LEU A 133 -10.71 13.93 -3.99
CA LEU A 133 -9.68 13.08 -3.42
C LEU A 133 -9.76 13.06 -1.89
N VAL A 134 -9.85 14.22 -1.24
CA VAL A 134 -9.97 14.32 0.22
C VAL A 134 -11.23 13.64 0.72
N TRP A 135 -12.35 13.72 -0.01
CA TRP A 135 -13.55 12.98 0.36
C TRP A 135 -13.29 11.48 0.33
N HIS A 136 -12.67 10.96 -0.74
CA HIS A 136 -12.37 9.53 -0.82
C HIS A 136 -11.38 9.06 0.25
N LEU A 137 -10.29 9.81 0.44
CA LEU A 137 -9.30 9.50 1.46
C LEU A 137 -9.90 9.56 2.87
N ASN A 138 -10.87 10.45 3.11
CA ASN A 138 -11.59 10.51 4.37
C ASN A 138 -12.37 9.22 4.62
N GLU A 139 -13.20 8.80 3.67
CA GLU A 139 -13.98 7.57 3.80
C GLU A 139 -13.09 6.33 3.90
N GLY A 140 -12.03 6.26 3.10
CA GLY A 140 -11.03 5.19 3.13
C GLY A 140 -10.31 5.12 4.47
N ALA A 141 -9.96 6.27 5.06
CA ALA A 141 -9.29 6.32 6.35
C ALA A 141 -10.18 5.85 7.52
N TRP A 142 -11.51 5.93 7.40
CA TRP A 142 -12.43 5.44 8.42
C TRP A 142 -12.70 3.94 8.34
N LEU A 143 -12.32 3.27 7.24
CA LEU A 143 -12.57 1.84 7.05
C LEU A 143 -12.09 0.96 8.21
N PRO A 144 -10.92 1.19 8.85
CA PRO A 144 -10.50 0.39 10.00
C PRO A 144 -11.53 0.43 11.15
N LEU A 145 -12.15 1.58 11.42
CA LEU A 145 -13.15 1.70 12.48
C LEU A 145 -14.46 0.99 12.12
N HIS A 146 -14.83 0.90 10.85
CA HIS A 146 -15.99 0.13 10.43
C HIS A 146 -15.71 -1.38 10.42
N LEU A 147 -14.46 -1.77 10.18
CA LEU A 147 -14.05 -3.17 10.14
C LEU A 147 -13.93 -3.77 11.54
N LYS A 148 -13.49 -3.02 12.55
CA LYS A 148 -13.32 -3.57 13.92
C LYS A 148 -14.61 -4.14 14.49
N ASP A 149 -15.77 -3.59 14.13
CA ASP A 149 -17.07 -4.10 14.57
C ASP A 149 -17.33 -5.53 14.08
N ARG A 150 -16.80 -5.91 12.90
CA ARG A 150 -16.84 -7.30 12.39
C ARG A 150 -15.95 -8.26 13.20
N PHE A 151 -15.00 -7.71 13.94
CA PHE A 151 -14.09 -8.44 14.81
C PHE A 151 -14.43 -8.24 16.29
N GLY A 152 -15.67 -7.88 16.62
CA GLY A 152 -16.11 -7.71 18.00
C GLY A 152 -15.47 -6.50 18.71
N GLY A 153 -15.01 -5.51 17.95
CA GLY A 153 -14.30 -4.33 18.45
C GLY A 153 -12.78 -4.46 18.51
N ASP A 154 -12.21 -5.59 18.06
CA ASP A 154 -10.76 -5.84 18.08
C ASP A 154 -10.04 -5.06 16.96
N GLU A 155 -9.28 -4.04 17.34
CA GLU A 155 -8.49 -3.21 16.43
C GLU A 155 -7.22 -3.92 15.93
N ALA A 156 -6.63 -4.81 16.74
CA ALA A 156 -5.51 -5.64 16.32
C ALA A 156 -5.95 -6.68 15.27
N ALA A 157 -7.18 -7.20 15.36
CA ALA A 157 -7.77 -8.03 14.32
C ALA A 157 -7.94 -7.28 12.99
N THR A 158 -8.36 -6.03 13.04
CA THR A 158 -8.44 -5.15 11.85
C THR A 158 -7.06 -4.95 11.23
N MET A 159 -6.04 -4.80 12.05
CA MET A 159 -4.64 -4.74 11.63
C MET A 159 -4.19 -6.02 10.91
N ARG A 160 -4.45 -7.18 11.49
CA ARG A 160 -4.16 -8.49 10.88
C ARG A 160 -4.87 -8.67 9.54
N TYR A 161 -6.11 -8.21 9.42
CA TYR A 161 -6.86 -8.21 8.16
C TYR A 161 -6.13 -7.42 7.07
N TYR A 162 -5.73 -6.18 7.37
CA TYR A 162 -4.97 -5.35 6.43
C TYR A 162 -3.62 -5.98 6.10
N ALA A 163 -2.95 -6.63 7.05
CA ALA A 163 -1.70 -7.32 6.81
C ALA A 163 -1.86 -8.45 5.77
N VAL A 164 -2.91 -9.26 5.89
CA VAL A 164 -3.20 -10.29 4.88
C VAL A 164 -3.50 -9.67 3.52
N CYS A 165 -4.29 -8.59 3.47
CA CYS A 165 -4.57 -7.90 2.20
C CYS A 165 -3.29 -7.33 1.55
N GLY A 166 -2.42 -6.69 2.33
CA GLY A 166 -1.15 -6.14 1.86
C GLY A 166 -0.23 -7.23 1.30
N GLY A 167 -0.08 -8.33 2.02
CA GLY A 167 0.75 -9.46 1.59
C GLY A 167 0.21 -10.20 0.34
N SER A 168 -1.10 -10.20 0.13
CA SER A 168 -1.73 -10.95 -0.97
C SER A 168 -1.81 -10.14 -2.27
N TYR A 169 -2.21 -8.88 -2.21
CA TYR A 169 -2.56 -8.08 -3.39
C TYR A 169 -1.51 -7.07 -3.81
N ALA A 170 -0.62 -6.70 -2.89
CA ALA A 170 0.44 -5.73 -3.10
C ALA A 170 1.79 -6.36 -2.71
N SER A 171 1.95 -7.65 -3.01
CA SER A 171 3.12 -8.44 -2.61
C SER A 171 4.42 -7.85 -3.17
N ASP A 172 4.37 -7.18 -4.30
CA ASP A 172 5.48 -6.51 -4.96
C ASP A 172 5.66 -5.04 -4.57
N TRP A 173 5.04 -4.58 -3.48
CA TRP A 173 5.18 -3.19 -3.01
C TRP A 173 6.32 -3.05 -1.99
N PHE A 174 6.92 -1.86 -2.00
CA PHE A 174 7.85 -1.43 -0.96
C PHE A 174 7.22 -1.51 0.42
N GLY A 175 8.03 -1.88 1.41
CA GLY A 175 7.60 -2.00 2.81
C GLY A 175 7.21 -3.42 3.21
N ASN A 176 6.97 -4.33 2.26
CA ASN A 176 6.73 -5.72 2.60
C ASN A 176 8.01 -6.41 3.13
N PRO A 177 7.90 -7.39 4.04
CA PRO A 177 9.05 -8.02 4.71
C PRO A 177 10.08 -8.67 3.77
N TRP A 178 9.66 -9.10 2.58
CA TRP A 178 10.51 -9.74 1.57
C TRP A 178 11.05 -8.77 0.51
N TRP A 179 10.71 -7.48 0.58
CA TRP A 179 11.11 -6.47 -0.42
C TRP A 179 12.63 -6.46 -0.67
N GLU A 180 13.42 -6.40 0.40
CA GLU A 180 14.87 -6.35 0.31
C GLU A 180 15.47 -7.59 -0.35
N SER A 181 14.98 -8.77 0.03
CA SER A 181 15.42 -10.04 -0.57
C SER A 181 15.10 -10.09 -2.07
N ALA A 182 13.90 -9.64 -2.44
CA ALA A 182 13.44 -9.67 -3.83
C ALA A 182 14.17 -8.67 -4.73
N ILE A 183 14.37 -7.43 -4.26
CA ILE A 183 15.14 -6.41 -5.00
C ILE A 183 16.60 -6.80 -5.12
N THR A 184 17.22 -7.29 -4.04
CA THR A 184 18.61 -7.74 -4.07
C THR A 184 18.81 -8.91 -5.03
N ALA A 185 17.87 -9.86 -5.06
CA ALA A 185 17.93 -10.98 -6.00
C ALA A 185 17.83 -10.51 -7.46
N SER A 186 16.86 -9.63 -7.77
CA SER A 186 16.72 -9.06 -9.12
C SER A 186 17.95 -8.23 -9.53
N ALA A 187 18.51 -7.43 -8.62
CA ALA A 187 19.67 -6.57 -8.88
C ALA A 187 20.94 -7.36 -9.25
N ARG A 188 21.08 -8.62 -8.82
CA ARG A 188 22.24 -9.46 -9.16
C ARG A 188 22.31 -9.82 -10.64
N GLN A 189 21.17 -9.99 -11.30
CA GLN A 189 21.11 -10.33 -12.73
C GLN A 189 20.84 -9.11 -13.62
N ASN A 190 20.13 -8.12 -13.08
CA ASN A 190 19.88 -6.85 -13.73
C ASN A 190 20.37 -5.72 -12.83
N PRO A 191 21.67 -5.38 -12.86
CA PRO A 191 22.23 -4.33 -12.00
C PRO A 191 21.54 -2.99 -12.21
N PRO A 192 21.41 -2.18 -11.15
CA PRO A 192 20.89 -0.82 -11.29
C PRO A 192 21.81 0.07 -12.16
N PRO A 193 21.30 1.20 -12.68
CA PRO A 193 22.10 2.15 -13.44
C PRO A 193 23.32 2.69 -12.68
N ARG A 194 23.16 2.94 -11.37
CA ARG A 194 24.23 3.37 -10.46
C ARG A 194 24.23 2.51 -9.20
N ALA A 195 25.39 2.39 -8.55
CA ALA A 195 25.52 1.62 -7.32
C ALA A 195 24.57 2.11 -6.21
N ASP A 196 24.46 3.43 -6.04
CA ASP A 196 23.62 4.07 -5.02
C ASP A 196 22.11 3.87 -5.26
N ASP A 197 21.69 3.52 -6.49
CA ASP A 197 20.27 3.30 -6.80
C ASP A 197 19.72 2.04 -6.12
N LEU A 198 20.57 1.04 -5.83
CA LEU A 198 20.14 -0.12 -5.05
C LEU A 198 19.76 0.30 -3.63
N GLU A 199 20.63 1.06 -2.96
CA GLU A 199 20.37 1.58 -1.61
C GLU A 199 19.09 2.43 -1.57
N LEU A 200 18.90 3.30 -2.57
CA LEU A 200 17.67 4.06 -2.72
C LEU A 200 16.45 3.15 -2.96
N ALA A 201 16.55 2.11 -3.79
CA ALA A 201 15.44 1.18 -4.01
C ALA A 201 15.07 0.38 -2.75
N LEU A 202 16.05 0.05 -1.92
CA LEU A 202 15.85 -0.68 -0.66
C LEU A 202 15.23 0.20 0.43
N HIS A 203 15.57 1.49 0.47
CA HIS A 203 15.24 2.33 1.63
C HIS A 203 14.39 3.56 1.32
N ALA A 204 14.48 4.15 0.13
CA ALA A 204 13.76 5.36 -0.26
C ALA A 204 13.41 5.40 -1.77
N PRO A 205 12.68 4.40 -2.33
CA PRO A 205 12.47 4.29 -3.76
C PRO A 205 11.71 5.49 -4.37
N ASN A 206 11.01 6.27 -3.54
CA ASN A 206 10.37 7.50 -3.98
C ASN A 206 11.36 8.61 -4.42
N GLN A 207 12.64 8.49 -4.05
CA GLN A 207 13.71 9.43 -4.40
C GLN A 207 14.49 9.04 -5.67
N LEU A 208 14.25 7.84 -6.21
CA LEU A 208 14.86 7.42 -7.47
C LEU A 208 14.45 8.36 -8.61
N ASP A 209 15.40 8.68 -9.49
CA ASP A 209 15.10 9.37 -10.74
C ASP A 209 14.40 8.45 -11.77
N ASP A 210 14.09 8.99 -12.94
CA ASP A 210 13.26 8.30 -13.94
C ASP A 210 13.93 7.08 -14.57
N ASP A 211 15.26 7.06 -14.66
CA ASP A 211 16.00 5.90 -15.18
C ASP A 211 16.03 4.79 -14.13
N ALA A 212 16.35 5.12 -12.88
CA ALA A 212 16.43 4.14 -11.80
C ALA A 212 15.05 3.59 -11.40
N ILE A 213 13.98 4.40 -11.49
CA ILE A 213 12.61 3.89 -11.29
C ILE A 213 12.18 2.96 -12.43
N GLY A 214 12.60 3.24 -13.67
CA GLY A 214 12.36 2.35 -14.81
C GLY A 214 13.04 0.99 -14.62
N TRP A 215 14.27 1.00 -14.10
CA TRP A 215 14.96 -0.22 -13.67
C TRP A 215 14.19 -0.96 -12.58
N LEU A 216 13.75 -0.28 -11.51
CA LEU A 216 13.02 -0.88 -10.40
C LEU A 216 11.71 -1.54 -10.86
N VAL A 217 10.95 -0.87 -11.74
CA VAL A 217 9.71 -1.42 -12.33
C VAL A 217 10.00 -2.68 -13.14
N SER A 218 11.08 -2.71 -13.93
CA SER A 218 11.53 -3.91 -14.63
C SER A 218 11.98 -5.01 -13.68
N ALA A 219 12.68 -4.68 -12.60
CA ALA A 219 13.13 -5.63 -11.59
C ALA A 219 11.96 -6.36 -10.92
N LYS A 220 10.85 -5.67 -10.63
CA LYS A 220 9.61 -6.26 -10.09
C LYS A 220 8.93 -7.25 -11.04
N ARG A 221 9.13 -7.09 -12.35
CA ARG A 221 8.59 -8.00 -13.39
C ARG A 221 9.49 -9.20 -13.65
N SER A 222 10.67 -9.25 -13.04
CA SER A 222 11.61 -10.37 -13.17
C SER A 222 11.05 -11.62 -12.47
N PRO A 223 11.16 -12.82 -13.07
CA PRO A 223 10.86 -14.07 -12.39
C PRO A 223 11.62 -14.23 -11.06
N LEU A 224 12.86 -13.73 -10.99
CA LEU A 224 13.71 -13.79 -9.79
C LEU A 224 13.12 -13.04 -8.61
N PHE A 225 12.37 -11.97 -8.88
CA PHE A 225 11.71 -11.20 -7.82
C PHE A 225 10.71 -12.10 -7.11
N ASN A 226 9.86 -12.78 -7.86
CA ASN A 226 8.86 -13.70 -7.32
C ASN A 226 9.51 -14.94 -6.69
N GLU A 227 10.54 -15.51 -7.34
CA GLU A 227 11.29 -16.64 -6.78
C GLU A 227 11.93 -16.29 -5.43
N ALA A 228 12.47 -15.08 -5.28
CA ALA A 228 13.02 -14.61 -4.02
C ALA A 228 11.95 -14.44 -2.93
N ILE A 229 10.75 -13.98 -3.28
CA ILE A 229 9.61 -13.96 -2.35
C ILE A 229 9.24 -15.37 -1.91
N HIS A 230 9.15 -16.32 -2.85
CA HIS A 230 8.86 -17.72 -2.54
C HIS A 230 9.96 -18.35 -1.67
N ALA A 231 11.23 -18.09 -1.97
CA ALA A 231 12.36 -18.56 -1.18
C ALA A 231 12.35 -17.97 0.24
N TRP A 232 12.04 -16.69 0.38
CA TRP A 232 11.89 -16.03 1.68
C TRP A 232 10.78 -16.70 2.52
N LYS A 233 9.62 -16.97 1.91
CA LYS A 233 8.50 -17.67 2.57
C LYS A 233 8.87 -19.11 2.94
N ALA A 234 9.46 -19.85 2.01
CA ALA A 234 9.87 -21.25 2.22
C ALA A 234 10.90 -21.38 3.35
N GLY A 235 11.83 -20.42 3.48
CA GLY A 235 12.78 -20.36 4.58
C GLY A 235 12.14 -20.21 5.96
N ARG A 236 10.84 -19.84 6.02
CA ARG A 236 10.03 -19.71 7.24
C ARG A 236 9.04 -20.85 7.44
N GLY A 237 9.14 -21.93 6.65
CA GLY A 237 8.28 -23.10 6.79
C GLY A 237 6.87 -22.97 6.19
N VAL A 238 6.66 -21.99 5.32
CA VAL A 238 5.42 -21.83 4.54
C VAL A 238 5.27 -23.00 3.55
N ASP A 239 4.15 -23.73 3.62
CA ASP A 239 3.74 -24.63 2.55
C ASP A 239 3.12 -23.79 1.42
N ALA A 240 3.38 -24.11 0.15
CA ALA A 240 3.00 -23.25 -0.99
C ALA A 240 1.48 -23.10 -1.22
N THR A 241 0.65 -23.49 -0.24
CA THR A 241 -0.80 -23.34 -0.29
C THR A 241 -1.19 -21.91 0.09
N ASP A 242 -1.61 -21.13 -0.91
CA ASP A 242 -2.21 -19.83 -0.68
C ASP A 242 -3.56 -19.99 0.04
N LEU A 243 -3.61 -19.65 1.33
CA LEU A 243 -4.84 -19.65 2.14
C LEU A 243 -5.59 -18.31 2.09
N ALA A 244 -5.10 -17.33 1.32
CA ALA A 244 -5.75 -16.04 1.15
C ALA A 244 -6.79 -15.91 0.02
N PRO A 245 -7.12 -16.90 -0.86
CA PRO A 245 -7.89 -16.62 -2.08
C PRO A 245 -9.35 -16.22 -1.82
N GLY A 246 -9.83 -16.29 -0.57
CA GLY A 246 -11.16 -15.83 -0.17
C GLY A 246 -11.19 -14.53 0.65
N LEU A 247 -10.04 -13.99 1.07
CA LEU A 247 -9.95 -12.74 1.82
C LEU A 247 -9.97 -11.57 0.84
N TRP A 248 -11.18 -11.20 0.40
CA TRP A 248 -11.39 -10.04 -0.45
C TRP A 248 -11.03 -8.76 0.32
N PHE A 249 -10.39 -7.79 -0.34
CA PHE A 249 -10.42 -6.40 0.14
C PHE A 249 -11.89 -6.01 0.38
N PRO A 250 -12.21 -5.18 1.39
CA PRO A 250 -13.55 -4.63 1.49
C PRO A 250 -13.84 -3.90 0.17
N PRO A 251 -15.11 -3.86 -0.30
CA PRO A 251 -15.46 -2.94 -1.39
C PRO A 251 -14.91 -1.57 -0.99
N GLY A 252 -14.18 -0.94 -1.91
CA GLY A 252 -13.48 0.31 -1.64
C GLY A 252 -14.41 1.42 -1.19
N VAL A 253 -13.85 2.60 -1.02
CA VAL A 253 -14.56 3.83 -0.63
C VAL A 253 -15.95 3.94 -1.30
N PRO A 254 -17.03 4.32 -0.58
CA PRO A 254 -18.36 4.48 -1.16
C PRO A 254 -18.37 5.37 -2.41
N GLU A 255 -19.40 5.23 -3.26
CA GLU A 255 -19.55 6.11 -4.43
C GLU A 255 -19.58 7.60 -4.01
N LEU A 256 -19.00 8.45 -4.87
CA LEU A 256 -19.07 9.91 -4.70
C LEU A 256 -20.54 10.37 -4.64
N PRO A 257 -20.93 11.18 -3.63
CA PRO A 257 -22.21 11.86 -3.60
C PRO A 257 -22.41 12.68 -4.87
N GLU A 258 -23.64 12.75 -5.39
CA GLU A 258 -23.96 13.45 -6.66
C GLU A 258 -23.39 14.87 -6.73
N ARG A 259 -23.45 15.62 -5.61
CA ARG A 259 -22.91 16.99 -5.51
C ARG A 259 -21.38 17.11 -5.67
N LEU A 260 -20.66 15.99 -5.59
CA LEU A 260 -19.21 15.90 -5.76
C LEU A 260 -18.81 15.17 -7.06
N ARG A 261 -19.78 14.71 -7.87
CA ARG A 261 -19.51 14.10 -9.18
C ARG A 261 -19.06 15.14 -10.20
#